data_AF-A0A8H6K2P3-F1
#
_entry.id   AF-A0A8H6K2P3-F1
#
_cell.length_a   1.000
_cell.length_b   1.000
_cell.length_c   1.000
_cell.angle_alpha   90.00
_cell.angle_beta   90.00
_cell.angle_gamma   90.00
#
_symmetry.space_group_name_H-M   'P 1'
#
loop_
_entity.id
_entity.type
_entity.pdbx_description
1 polymer ?
#
loop_
_entity_poly.entity_id
_entity_poly.type
_entity_poly.pdbx_seq_one_letter_code
_entity_poly.pdbx_strand_id
1 'polypeptide(L)'
;MAASGSPDVEPWRAELDEQISDGKSWGNEQNTEAAEILLEMFLSYPQTGHLASLKTALRIAADYWAKFLPSSQDPLNKPYMMEDKGMSDYLSRFYELVFYQSWLLRHDDPRQDLLVRLLADLRNLPKVTYKSEGKEYHAFHNDPVFLMMSDVYWNAKFGNILSVWHHSPSADFDPASDRPEPDDPKEKEDFLLTCDE
;
A
#
# COMPACT_ATOMS: atom_id res chain seq x y z
N MET A 1 20.16 -29.34 27.51
CA MET A 1 20.46 -28.10 26.76
C MET A 1 19.30 -27.86 25.82
N ALA A 2 18.40 -26.94 26.18
CA ALA A 2 17.29 -26.56 25.31
C ALA A 2 17.82 -25.52 24.31
N ALA A 3 17.65 -25.77 23.02
CA ALA A 3 17.89 -24.78 21.99
C ALA A 3 16.86 -23.65 22.18
N SER A 4 17.34 -22.46 22.56
CA SER A 4 16.54 -21.24 22.56
C SER A 4 16.34 -20.81 21.11
N GLY A 5 15.36 -21.39 20.43
CA GLY A 5 14.85 -20.84 19.18
C GLY A 5 14.18 -19.51 19.50
N SER A 6 14.70 -18.42 18.98
CA SER A 6 13.93 -17.18 18.87
C SER A 6 12.59 -17.50 18.21
N PRO A 7 11.46 -16.95 18.68
CA PRO A 7 10.18 -17.14 17.99
C PRO A 7 10.36 -16.74 16.52
N ASP A 8 9.84 -17.56 15.62
CA ASP A 8 9.86 -17.30 14.18
C ASP A 8 9.11 -15.97 13.95
N VAL A 9 9.86 -14.89 13.69
CA VAL A 9 9.28 -13.56 13.53
C VAL A 9 8.60 -13.54 12.17
N GLU A 10 7.32 -13.17 12.13
CA GLU A 10 6.58 -13.09 10.87
C GLU A 10 7.28 -12.10 9.90
N PRO A 11 7.35 -12.38 8.59
CA PRO A 11 8.10 -11.57 7.63
C PRO A 11 7.72 -10.10 7.61
N TRP A 12 6.41 -9.79 7.67
CA TRP A 12 5.90 -8.42 7.72
C TRP A 12 6.46 -7.65 8.94
N ARG A 13 6.64 -8.34 10.06
CA ARG A 13 7.12 -7.75 11.30
C ARG A 13 8.63 -7.55 11.26
N ALA A 14 9.37 -8.55 10.80
CA ALA A 14 10.82 -8.47 10.66
C ALA A 14 11.22 -7.27 9.77
N GLU A 15 10.51 -7.07 8.66
CA GLU A 15 10.73 -5.92 7.77
C GLU A 15 10.47 -4.58 8.47
N LEU A 16 9.34 -4.44 9.18
CA LEU A 16 9.05 -3.20 9.91
C LEU A 16 10.07 -2.94 11.01
N ASP A 17 10.42 -3.97 11.79
CA ASP A 17 11.42 -3.87 12.85
C ASP A 17 12.81 -3.51 12.28
N GLU A 18 13.17 -4.00 11.09
CA GLU A 18 14.40 -3.63 10.38
C GLU A 18 14.38 -2.17 9.93
N GLN A 19 13.30 -1.72 9.26
CA GLN A 19 13.17 -0.33 8.85
C GLN A 19 13.22 0.65 10.04
N ILE A 20 12.68 0.26 11.19
CA ILE A 20 12.72 1.06 12.42
C ILE A 20 14.14 1.06 13.03
N SER A 21 14.80 -0.11 13.06
CA SER A 21 16.12 -0.27 13.69
C SER A 21 17.26 0.37 12.89
N ASP A 22 17.10 0.49 11.58
CA ASP A 22 18.13 0.99 10.66
C ASP A 22 18.11 2.51 10.47
N GLY A 23 17.54 3.26 11.42
CA GLY A 23 17.46 4.73 11.39
C GLY A 23 18.80 5.49 11.37
N LYS A 24 19.95 4.79 11.27
CA LYS A 24 21.30 5.38 11.20
C LYS A 24 22.01 5.16 9.86
N SER A 25 21.63 4.19 9.02
CA SER A 25 22.39 3.92 7.78
C SER A 25 21.90 4.67 6.54
N TRP A 26 20.66 5.20 6.56
CA TRP A 26 20.03 5.85 5.41
C TRP A 26 19.81 7.38 5.53
N GLY A 27 20.17 8.03 6.65
CA GLY A 27 20.02 9.50 6.81
C GLY A 27 18.56 9.98 6.88
N ASN A 28 18.25 11.17 6.36
CA ASN A 28 16.89 11.76 6.35
C ASN A 28 15.91 11.05 5.39
N GLU A 29 16.27 9.85 4.90
CA GLU A 29 15.62 9.19 3.79
C GLU A 29 14.71 8.00 4.18
N GLN A 30 14.65 7.60 5.45
CA GLN A 30 13.66 6.60 5.87
C GLN A 30 12.36 7.24 6.34
N ASN A 31 11.23 6.59 6.03
CA ASN A 31 9.94 6.91 6.63
C ASN A 31 9.75 6.07 7.91
N THR A 32 10.73 6.14 8.81
CA THR A 32 10.75 5.37 10.07
C THR A 32 9.46 5.58 10.86
N GLU A 33 8.94 6.80 10.88
CA GLU A 33 7.68 7.10 11.56
C GLU A 33 6.48 6.39 10.91
N ALA A 34 6.42 6.29 9.58
CA ALA A 34 5.34 5.53 8.93
C ALA A 34 5.46 4.03 9.19
N ALA A 35 6.68 3.48 9.27
CA ALA A 35 6.90 2.09 9.64
C ALA A 35 6.45 1.81 11.08
N GLU A 36 6.79 2.69 12.03
CA GLU A 36 6.30 2.61 13.41
C GLU A 36 4.76 2.69 13.47
N ILE A 37 4.16 3.64 12.73
CA ILE A 37 2.71 3.81 12.68
C ILE A 37 2.00 2.56 12.10
N LEU A 38 2.55 1.94 11.05
CA LEU A 38 2.02 0.69 10.49
C LEU A 38 2.21 -0.51 11.42
N LEU A 39 3.37 -0.62 12.08
CA LEU A 39 3.63 -1.66 13.06
C LEU A 39 2.60 -1.59 14.20
N GLU A 40 2.38 -0.40 14.74
CA GLU A 40 1.37 -0.19 15.78
C GLU A 40 -0.06 -0.52 15.29
N MET A 41 -0.38 -0.21 14.03
CA MET A 41 -1.66 -0.58 13.43
C MET A 41 -1.86 -2.10 13.47
N PHE A 42 -0.88 -2.86 12.96
CA PHE A 42 -0.93 -4.31 12.91
C PHE A 42 -0.94 -4.96 14.29
N LEU A 43 -0.15 -4.44 15.24
CA LEU A 43 -0.13 -4.95 16.62
C LEU A 43 -1.41 -4.64 17.40
N SER A 44 -2.15 -3.60 17.03
CA SER A 44 -3.43 -3.25 17.66
C SER A 44 -4.60 -4.09 17.16
N TYR A 45 -4.41 -4.84 16.07
CA TYR A 45 -5.40 -5.76 15.52
C TYR A 45 -5.22 -7.16 16.14
N PRO A 46 -6.31 -7.86 16.50
CA PRO A 46 -7.73 -7.54 16.25
C PRO A 46 -8.41 -6.65 17.29
N GLN A 47 -7.74 -6.23 18.36
CA GLN A 47 -8.38 -5.60 19.54
C GLN A 47 -9.10 -4.28 19.20
N THR A 48 -8.55 -3.48 18.30
CA THR A 48 -9.15 -2.21 17.84
C THR A 48 -9.97 -2.35 16.56
N GLY A 49 -9.95 -3.53 15.93
CA GLY A 49 -10.62 -3.79 14.65
C GLY A 49 -10.27 -2.75 13.59
N HIS A 50 -11.27 -2.35 12.79
CA HIS A 50 -11.09 -1.35 11.73
C HIS A 50 -10.86 0.07 12.24
N LEU A 51 -11.03 0.34 13.54
CA LEU A 51 -10.67 1.66 14.09
C LEU A 51 -9.15 1.89 14.04
N ALA A 52 -8.35 0.81 13.95
CA ALA A 52 -6.92 0.89 13.74
C ALA A 52 -6.58 1.70 12.49
N SER A 53 -7.23 1.42 11.35
CA SER A 53 -6.92 2.08 10.07
C SER A 53 -7.18 3.58 10.12
N LEU A 54 -8.31 4.01 10.70
CA LEU A 54 -8.64 5.43 10.80
C LEU A 54 -7.66 6.17 11.70
N LYS A 55 -7.30 5.59 12.86
CA LYS A 55 -6.31 6.19 13.76
C LYS A 55 -4.94 6.31 13.08
N THR A 56 -4.54 5.28 12.34
CA THR A 56 -3.31 5.26 11.56
C THR A 56 -3.35 6.30 10.44
N ALA A 57 -4.45 6.42 9.70
CA ALA A 57 -4.62 7.44 8.65
C ALA A 57 -4.44 8.87 9.21
N LEU A 58 -5.06 9.15 10.36
CA LEU A 58 -4.91 10.43 11.05
C LEU A 58 -3.46 10.70 11.48
N ARG A 59 -2.74 9.68 11.94
CA ARG A 59 -1.33 9.81 12.33
C ARG A 59 -0.40 10.01 11.14
N ILE A 60 -0.60 9.27 10.04
CA ILE A 60 0.16 9.46 8.80
C ILE A 60 -0.06 10.86 8.24
N ALA A 61 -1.32 11.33 8.23
CA ALA A 61 -1.61 12.70 7.83
C ALA A 61 -0.92 13.69 8.78
N ALA A 62 -1.02 13.51 10.09
CA ALA A 62 -0.34 14.40 11.04
C ALA A 62 1.19 14.41 10.87
N ASP A 63 1.82 13.26 10.62
CA ASP A 63 3.26 13.14 10.37
C ASP A 63 3.67 13.86 9.07
N TYR A 64 2.96 13.59 7.97
CA TYR A 64 3.13 14.30 6.71
C TYR A 64 3.02 15.82 6.91
N TRP A 65 2.03 16.26 7.69
CA TRP A 65 1.84 17.67 7.97
C TRP A 65 2.99 18.25 8.79
N ALA A 66 3.40 17.58 9.86
CA ALA A 66 4.49 18.04 10.72
C ALA A 66 5.81 18.20 9.95
N LYS A 67 6.05 17.33 8.97
CA LYS A 67 7.26 17.36 8.12
C LYS A 67 7.23 18.48 7.09
N PHE A 68 6.07 18.80 6.53
CA PHE A 68 6.00 19.65 5.32
C PHE A 68 5.21 20.95 5.45
N LEU A 69 4.45 21.18 6.52
CA LEU A 69 3.81 22.48 6.74
C LEU A 69 4.77 23.48 7.40
N PRO A 70 4.86 24.71 6.87
CA PRO A 70 5.47 25.81 7.61
C PRO A 70 4.65 26.10 8.87
N SER A 71 5.31 26.20 10.02
CA SER A 71 4.71 26.57 11.32
C SER A 71 3.98 27.92 11.34
N SER A 72 4.05 28.69 10.24
CA SER A 72 3.50 30.02 10.07
C SER A 72 2.26 30.11 9.17
N GLN A 73 1.74 29.00 8.63
CA GLN A 73 0.51 29.04 7.82
C GLN A 73 -0.75 28.82 8.65
N ASP A 74 -1.71 29.73 8.50
CA ASP A 74 -3.02 29.69 9.15
C ASP A 74 -3.83 28.48 8.64
N PRO A 75 -4.20 27.51 9.52
CA PRO A 75 -5.00 26.35 9.15
C PRO A 75 -6.41 26.69 8.61
N LEU A 76 -6.86 27.93 8.65
CA LEU A 76 -8.17 28.34 8.13
C LEU A 76 -8.14 28.88 6.69
N ASN A 77 -6.96 29.23 6.16
CA ASN A 77 -6.83 29.70 4.78
C ASN A 77 -6.60 28.53 3.81
N LYS A 78 -7.71 27.99 3.31
CA LYS A 78 -7.72 26.99 2.23
C LYS A 78 -7.62 27.67 0.85
N PRO A 79 -6.96 27.04 -0.15
CA PRO A 79 -6.07 25.88 -0.03
C PRO A 79 -4.64 26.29 0.34
N TYR A 80 -3.99 25.49 1.19
CA TYR A 80 -2.56 25.60 1.42
C TYR A 80 -1.87 25.39 0.07
N MET A 81 -1.25 26.42 -0.49
CA MET A 81 -0.48 26.29 -1.72
C MET A 81 0.98 26.15 -1.32
N MET A 82 1.41 24.93 -1.07
CA MET A 82 2.79 24.62 -0.72
C MET A 82 3.55 24.15 -1.95
N GLU A 83 4.79 24.59 -2.13
CA GLU A 83 5.70 23.97 -3.09
C GLU A 83 6.07 22.56 -2.62
N ASP A 84 6.22 21.63 -3.56
CA ASP A 84 6.69 20.28 -3.30
C ASP A 84 8.15 20.29 -2.82
N LYS A 85 8.35 20.16 -1.50
CA LYS A 85 9.65 20.12 -0.83
C LYS A 85 9.98 18.70 -0.35
N GLY A 86 9.82 17.71 -1.23
CA GLY A 86 9.96 16.28 -0.89
C GLY A 86 8.66 15.65 -0.39
N MET A 87 7.52 16.30 -0.66
CA MET A 87 6.20 15.76 -0.35
C MET A 87 5.91 14.53 -1.21
N SER A 88 6.24 14.60 -2.50
CA SER A 88 6.09 13.48 -3.43
C SER A 88 6.96 12.28 -3.03
N ASP A 89 8.21 12.52 -2.61
CA ASP A 89 9.12 11.46 -2.14
C ASP A 89 8.61 10.77 -0.87
N TYR A 90 8.05 11.53 0.07
CA TYR A 90 7.41 10.95 1.26
C TYR A 90 6.25 10.03 0.87
N LEU A 91 5.36 10.51 -0.01
CA LEU A 91 4.22 9.73 -0.48
C LEU A 91 4.69 8.46 -1.19
N SER A 92 5.78 8.55 -1.96
CA SER A 92 6.36 7.42 -2.68
C SER A 92 6.78 6.34 -1.69
N ARG A 93 7.60 6.68 -0.70
CA ARG A 93 8.06 5.75 0.33
C ARG A 93 6.93 5.20 1.18
N PHE A 94 5.93 6.02 1.50
CA PHE A 94 4.75 5.56 2.22
C PHE A 94 3.97 4.51 1.43
N TYR A 95 3.70 4.77 0.14
CA TYR A 95 2.97 3.80 -0.69
C TYR A 95 3.79 2.54 -0.97
N GLU A 96 5.10 2.67 -1.20
CA GLU A 96 6.03 1.53 -1.27
C GLU A 96 5.89 0.65 -0.03
N LEU A 97 5.97 1.25 1.16
CA LEU A 97 5.83 0.54 2.42
C LEU A 97 4.49 -0.18 2.54
N VAL A 98 3.38 0.49 2.23
CA VAL A 98 2.03 -0.11 2.24
C VAL A 98 1.92 -1.29 1.27
N PHE A 99 2.42 -1.13 0.04
CA PHE A 99 2.38 -2.20 -0.98
C PHE A 99 3.36 -3.34 -0.66
N TYR A 100 4.50 -3.06 -0.06
CA TYR A 100 5.44 -4.10 0.33
C TYR A 100 4.88 -4.94 1.49
N GLN A 101 4.24 -4.29 2.48
CA GLN A 101 3.58 -4.99 3.58
C GLN A 101 2.42 -5.88 3.09
N SER A 102 1.67 -5.46 2.07
CA SER A 102 0.63 -6.31 1.49
C SER A 102 1.18 -7.58 0.80
N TRP A 103 2.47 -7.61 0.45
CA TRP A 103 3.09 -8.82 -0.10
C TRP A 103 3.62 -9.75 0.99
N LEU A 104 4.12 -9.19 2.09
CA LEU A 104 4.65 -9.96 3.20
C LEU A 104 3.54 -10.64 4.01
N LEU A 105 2.36 -10.00 4.03
CA LEU A 105 1.16 -10.60 4.58
C LEU A 105 0.63 -11.68 3.64
N ARG A 106 0.13 -12.78 4.23
CA ARG A 106 -0.59 -13.79 3.46
C ARG A 106 -1.87 -13.20 2.86
N HIS A 107 -2.35 -13.78 1.77
CA HIS A 107 -3.58 -13.32 1.10
C HIS A 107 -4.84 -13.48 1.97
N ASP A 108 -4.84 -14.44 2.89
CA ASP A 108 -5.92 -14.73 3.84
C ASP A 108 -5.77 -13.97 5.17
N ASP A 109 -4.74 -13.14 5.30
CA ASP A 109 -4.46 -12.40 6.52
C ASP A 109 -5.42 -11.20 6.68
N PRO A 110 -6.13 -11.07 7.80
CA PRO A 110 -7.05 -9.96 8.02
C PRO A 110 -6.36 -8.58 8.03
N ARG A 111 -5.04 -8.51 8.23
CA ARG A 111 -4.26 -7.27 8.13
C ARG A 111 -4.23 -6.73 6.69
N GLN A 112 -4.51 -7.54 5.67
CA GLN A 112 -4.72 -7.08 4.29
C GLN A 112 -5.89 -6.10 4.21
N ASP A 113 -7.02 -6.42 4.84
CA ASP A 113 -8.19 -5.53 4.88
C ASP A 113 -7.88 -4.21 5.61
N LEU A 114 -7.02 -4.25 6.64
CA LEU A 114 -6.55 -3.02 7.29
C LEU A 114 -5.73 -2.12 6.37
N LEU A 115 -4.87 -2.68 5.52
CA LEU A 115 -4.10 -1.89 4.55
C LEU A 115 -5.03 -1.23 3.51
N VAL A 116 -6.01 -1.97 3.01
CA VAL A 116 -7.02 -1.42 2.08
C VAL A 116 -7.82 -0.31 2.74
N ARG A 117 -8.28 -0.52 3.98
CA ARG A 117 -9.01 0.48 4.74
C ARG A 117 -8.17 1.71 5.06
N LEU A 118 -6.88 1.55 5.36
CA LEU A 118 -5.97 2.68 5.59
C LEU A 118 -5.93 3.59 4.36
N LEU A 119 -5.79 3.03 3.16
CA LEU A 119 -5.80 3.79 1.91
C LEU A 119 -7.16 4.48 1.68
N ALA A 120 -8.27 3.82 2.01
CA ALA A 120 -9.60 4.41 1.93
C ALA A 120 -9.81 5.54 2.94
N ASP A 121 -9.35 5.37 4.18
CA ASP A 121 -9.46 6.36 5.25
C ASP A 121 -8.62 7.61 4.92
N LEU A 122 -7.41 7.44 4.39
CA LEU A 122 -6.57 8.55 3.91
C LEU A 122 -7.26 9.37 2.80
N ARG A 123 -7.98 8.72 1.88
CA ARG A 123 -8.78 9.37 0.82
C ARG A 123 -10.01 10.12 1.35
N ASN A 124 -10.44 9.82 2.57
CA ASN A 124 -11.58 10.49 3.21
C ASN A 124 -11.15 11.67 4.10
N LEU A 125 -9.85 11.90 4.28
CA LEU A 125 -9.35 13.03 5.05
C LEU A 125 -9.56 14.37 4.32
N PRO A 126 -9.56 15.51 5.03
CA PRO A 126 -9.60 16.81 4.38
C PRO A 126 -8.45 16.98 3.37
N LYS A 127 -8.80 17.47 2.17
CA LYS A 127 -7.83 17.71 1.09
C LYS A 127 -6.81 18.77 1.49
N VAL A 128 -5.54 18.45 1.24
CA VAL A 128 -4.41 19.37 1.32
C VAL A 128 -3.89 19.59 -0.08
N THR A 129 -3.60 20.82 -0.47
CA THR A 129 -3.07 21.10 -1.80
C THR A 129 -1.56 21.28 -1.73
N TYR A 130 -0.86 20.83 -2.77
CA TYR A 130 0.54 21.16 -3.00
C TYR A 130 0.77 21.34 -4.50
N LYS A 131 1.84 22.06 -4.85
CA LYS A 131 2.24 22.33 -6.23
C LYS A 131 3.53 21.59 -6.55
N SER A 132 3.49 20.78 -7.58
CA SER A 132 4.67 20.12 -8.15
C SER A 132 4.65 20.31 -9.67
N GLU A 133 5.78 20.72 -10.25
CA GLU A 133 5.92 20.99 -11.69
C GLU A 133 4.85 21.96 -12.26
N GLY A 134 4.43 22.95 -11.46
CA GLY A 134 3.40 23.92 -11.86
C GLY A 134 1.96 23.39 -11.89
N LYS A 135 1.73 22.15 -11.45
CA LYS A 135 0.40 21.53 -11.31
C LYS A 135 0.00 21.42 -9.84
N GLU A 136 -1.29 21.49 -9.58
CA GLU A 136 -1.87 21.34 -8.24
C GLU A 136 -2.29 19.89 -8.01
N TYR A 137 -1.89 19.36 -6.86
CA TYR A 137 -2.17 18.01 -6.42
C TYR A 137 -2.69 18.03 -4.98
N HIS A 138 -3.38 16.96 -4.61
CA HIS A 138 -3.86 16.73 -3.27
C HIS A 138 -3.34 15.40 -2.75
N ALA A 139 -2.55 15.47 -1.67
CA ALA A 139 -2.00 14.29 -1.02
C ALA A 139 -3.11 13.29 -0.68
N PHE A 140 -2.88 12.02 -0.98
CA PHE A 140 -3.79 10.88 -0.79
C PHE A 140 -5.04 10.87 -1.67
N HIS A 141 -5.26 11.84 -2.55
CA HIS A 141 -6.49 11.96 -3.33
C HIS A 141 -6.27 11.90 -4.84
N ASN A 142 -5.50 12.85 -5.37
CA ASN A 142 -5.14 12.93 -6.79
C ASN A 142 -3.64 13.20 -6.97
N ASP A 143 -2.83 12.79 -6.00
CA ASP A 143 -1.38 12.78 -6.16
C ASP A 143 -1.01 11.74 -7.23
N PRO A 144 -0.06 12.06 -8.13
CA PRO A 144 0.36 11.15 -9.20
C PRO A 144 1.18 9.96 -8.66
N VAL A 145 1.66 10.08 -7.43
CA VAL A 145 2.55 9.11 -6.79
C VAL A 145 1.81 7.81 -6.51
N PHE A 146 0.54 7.87 -6.07
CA PHE A 146 -0.26 6.66 -5.85
C PHE A 146 -0.32 5.76 -7.09
N LEU A 147 -0.63 6.32 -8.25
CA LEU A 147 -0.74 5.55 -9.50
C LEU A 147 0.61 4.96 -9.90
N MET A 148 1.66 5.79 -9.88
CA MET A 148 3.02 5.35 -10.19
C MET A 148 3.46 4.19 -9.29
N MET A 149 3.25 4.30 -7.98
CA MET A 149 3.64 3.26 -7.03
C MET A 149 2.76 2.02 -7.14
N SER A 150 1.46 2.19 -7.43
CA SER A 150 0.59 1.05 -7.72
C SER A 150 1.02 0.31 -8.98
N ASP A 151 1.49 1.01 -10.03
CA ASP A 151 1.97 0.34 -11.24
C ASP A 151 3.26 -0.44 -10.98
N VAL A 152 4.23 0.19 -10.31
CA VAL A 152 5.56 -0.40 -10.05
C VAL A 152 5.48 -1.56 -9.06
N TYR A 153 4.73 -1.40 -7.98
CA TYR A 153 4.69 -2.38 -6.91
C TYR A 153 3.49 -3.32 -7.15
N TRP A 154 2.27 -2.81 -7.23
CA TRP A 154 1.10 -3.68 -7.31
C TRP A 154 0.97 -4.37 -8.68
N ASN A 155 0.88 -3.62 -9.78
CA ASN A 155 0.54 -4.17 -11.11
C ASN A 155 1.70 -4.95 -11.75
N ALA A 156 2.95 -4.50 -11.60
CA ALA A 156 4.11 -5.21 -12.15
C ALA A 156 4.23 -6.66 -11.63
N LYS A 157 3.69 -6.94 -10.44
CA LYS A 157 3.64 -8.30 -9.88
C LYS A 157 2.63 -9.19 -10.59
N PHE A 158 1.43 -8.68 -10.88
CA PHE A 158 0.43 -9.42 -11.66
C PHE A 158 0.82 -9.58 -13.12
N GLY A 159 1.46 -8.57 -13.71
CA GLY A 159 2.02 -8.64 -15.06
C GLY A 159 3.10 -9.72 -15.20
N ASN A 160 3.89 -9.95 -14.14
CA ASN A 160 4.87 -11.04 -14.11
C ASN A 160 4.25 -12.42 -13.84
N ILE A 161 3.15 -12.51 -13.09
CA ILE A 161 2.41 -13.78 -12.99
C ILE A 161 1.87 -14.16 -14.37
N LEU A 162 1.25 -13.23 -15.10
CA LEU A 162 0.78 -13.47 -16.48
C LEU A 162 1.94 -13.76 -17.45
N SER A 163 3.13 -13.17 -17.27
CA SER A 163 4.29 -13.49 -18.13
C SER A 163 4.93 -14.85 -17.81
N VAL A 164 4.83 -15.32 -16.57
CA VAL A 164 5.24 -16.68 -16.15
C VAL A 164 4.25 -17.74 -16.69
N TRP A 165 2.96 -17.44 -16.75
CA TRP A 165 1.97 -18.30 -17.43
C TRP A 165 2.23 -18.44 -18.93
N HIS A 166 2.89 -17.47 -19.58
CA HIS A 166 3.28 -17.56 -20.99
C HIS A 166 4.67 -18.18 -21.25
N HIS A 167 5.45 -18.55 -20.22
CA HIS A 167 6.83 -19.02 -20.40
C HIS A 167 7.18 -20.33 -19.66
N SER A 168 6.22 -21.17 -19.28
CA SER A 168 6.52 -22.51 -18.78
C SER A 168 6.45 -23.55 -19.91
N PRO A 169 7.58 -24.14 -20.37
CA PRO A 169 7.58 -25.16 -21.41
C PRO A 169 7.59 -26.56 -20.79
N SER A 170 6.58 -26.93 -20.00
CA SER A 170 6.21 -28.34 -19.71
C SER A 170 5.18 -28.43 -18.58
N ALA A 171 3.91 -28.42 -18.93
CA ALA A 171 2.85 -29.20 -18.31
C ALA A 171 1.64 -29.00 -19.21
N ASP A 172 0.92 -30.07 -19.53
CA ASP A 172 -0.21 -30.09 -20.46
C ASP A 172 -1.20 -28.95 -20.17
N PHE A 173 -1.07 -27.88 -20.95
CA PHE A 173 -1.93 -26.71 -20.90
C PHE A 173 -3.18 -27.05 -21.71
N ASP A 174 -4.32 -27.20 -21.04
CA ASP A 174 -5.61 -27.26 -21.71
C ASP A 174 -5.96 -25.83 -22.18
N PRO A 175 -5.99 -25.55 -23.49
CA PRO A 175 -6.23 -24.22 -24.03
C PRO A 175 -7.70 -23.75 -23.88
N ALA A 176 -8.47 -24.33 -22.96
CA ALA A 176 -9.86 -23.95 -22.72
C ALA A 176 -10.03 -22.53 -22.14
N SER A 177 -8.98 -21.93 -21.56
CA SER A 177 -9.05 -20.59 -20.93
C SER A 177 -8.98 -19.40 -21.91
N ASP A 178 -8.59 -19.60 -23.17
CA ASP A 178 -8.51 -18.53 -24.19
C ASP A 178 -9.73 -18.50 -25.13
N ARG A 179 -10.83 -19.18 -24.76
CA ARG A 179 -12.05 -19.14 -25.56
C ARG A 179 -12.71 -17.76 -25.38
N PRO A 180 -13.00 -17.03 -26.46
CA PRO A 180 -13.75 -15.79 -26.36
C PRO A 180 -15.10 -16.07 -25.69
N GLU A 181 -15.49 -15.20 -24.75
CA GLU A 181 -16.76 -15.32 -24.02
C GLU A 181 -17.91 -15.42 -25.05
N PRO A 182 -18.76 -16.46 -25.00
CA PRO A 182 -19.84 -16.63 -25.98
C PRO A 182 -20.85 -15.50 -25.90
N ASP A 183 -21.35 -15.01 -27.04
CA ASP A 183 -22.41 -13.99 -27.04
C ASP A 183 -23.80 -14.58 -26.69
N ASP A 184 -23.97 -15.91 -26.77
CA ASP A 184 -25.22 -16.58 -26.45
C ASP A 184 -25.40 -16.79 -24.93
N PRO A 185 -26.56 -16.40 -24.35
CA PRO A 185 -26.78 -16.48 -22.91
C PRO A 185 -26.71 -17.88 -22.30
N LYS A 186 -27.01 -18.95 -23.05
CA LYS A 186 -26.92 -20.32 -22.52
C LYS A 186 -25.50 -20.84 -22.51
N GLU A 187 -24.71 -20.48 -23.53
CA GLU A 187 -23.29 -20.84 -23.60
C GLU A 187 -22.45 -20.08 -22.55
N LYS A 188 -22.87 -18.87 -22.15
CA LYS A 188 -22.27 -18.15 -21.01
C LYS A 188 -22.48 -18.85 -19.67
N GLU A 189 -23.65 -19.45 -19.45
CA GLU A 189 -23.96 -20.11 -18.18
C GLU A 189 -23.07 -21.35 -17.98
N ASP A 190 -22.86 -22.13 -19.05
CA ASP A 190 -21.93 -23.26 -19.05
C ASP A 190 -20.46 -22.82 -18.96
N PHE A 191 -20.08 -21.71 -19.60
CA PHE A 191 -18.72 -21.15 -19.52
C PHE A 191 -18.34 -20.72 -18.09
N LEU A 192 -19.27 -20.07 -17.39
CA LEU A 192 -19.06 -19.64 -16.00
C LEU A 192 -18.91 -20.83 -15.04
N LEU A 193 -19.66 -21.91 -15.25
CA LEU A 193 -19.60 -23.12 -14.42
C LEU A 193 -18.26 -23.87 -14.54
N THR A 194 -17.56 -23.74 -15.66
CA THR A 194 -16.24 -24.38 -15.88
C THR A 194 -15.03 -23.58 -15.35
N CYS A 195 -15.22 -22.34 -14.92
CA CYS A 195 -14.13 -21.50 -14.39
C CYS A 195 -14.01 -21.57 -12.85
N ASP A 196 -14.97 -22.21 -12.17
CA ASP A 196 -15.03 -22.33 -10.71
C ASP A 196 -14.52 -23.70 -10.16
N GLU A 197 -13.96 -24.57 -11.02
CA GLU A 197 -13.22 -25.80 -10.64
C GLU A 197 -11.71 -25.66 -10.83
#